data_AF-A0A3D0Y6P6-F1
#
_entry.id   AF-A0A3D0Y6P6-F1
#
_cell.length_a   1.000
_cell.length_b   1.000
_cell.length_c   1.000
_cell.angle_alpha   90.00
_cell.angle_beta   90.00
_cell.angle_gamma   90.00
#
_symmetry.space_group_name_H-M   'P 1'
#
loop_
_entity.id
_entity.type
_entity.pdbx_description
1 polymer ?
#
loop_
_entity_poly.entity_id
_entity_poly.type
_entity_poly.pdbx_seq_one_letter_code
_entity_poly.pdbx_strand_id
1 'polypeptide(L)'
;MKKYFIPTIILGAILFPAFTSAESTTTSPVIVTTSTIPTSAQIFTACQQASIENRDTSISSARNTYNTAMATALTARKDAEKSAVALTDEVAKKTAINNASMSYKLAVKTAQDILTKARKETLVNFEKDTTGCRQYKKDIKKVEVEKKIVEKKEINNEKKNEIKALQAEEKVAVEAKKVEIKTLRESFKEKMNALRSFFSRKSDN
;
A
#
# COMPACT_ATOMS: atom_id res chain seq x y z
N MET A 1 32.71 -51.65 -40.60
CA MET A 1 31.70 -52.44 -39.85
C MET A 1 30.33 -51.80 -40.05
N LYS A 2 29.28 -52.62 -39.96
CA LYS A 2 27.93 -52.45 -40.52
C LYS A 2 27.14 -51.24 -39.99
N LYS A 3 26.29 -50.71 -40.89
CA LYS A 3 25.22 -49.72 -40.70
C LYS A 3 24.01 -50.34 -39.96
N TYR A 4 23.39 -49.60 -39.03
CA TYR A 4 21.95 -49.67 -38.65
C TYR A 4 21.58 -48.29 -38.05
N PHE A 5 20.75 -47.43 -38.65
CA PHE A 5 19.28 -47.43 -38.82
C PHE A 5 18.47 -47.36 -37.51
N ILE A 6 17.99 -46.17 -37.13
CA ILE A 6 16.64 -45.92 -36.57
C ILE A 6 16.22 -44.48 -36.92
N PRO A 7 15.20 -44.25 -37.77
CA PRO A 7 14.51 -42.97 -37.89
C PRO A 7 13.24 -43.02 -37.03
N THR A 8 13.22 -42.31 -35.90
CA THR A 8 12.01 -42.19 -35.09
C THR A 8 11.23 -40.95 -35.54
N ILE A 9 10.20 -41.22 -36.34
CA ILE A 9 9.07 -40.35 -36.62
C ILE A 9 8.31 -40.17 -35.30
N ILE A 10 8.26 -38.94 -34.76
CA ILE A 10 7.22 -38.54 -33.82
C ILE A 10 6.55 -37.30 -34.39
N LEU A 11 5.42 -37.57 -35.02
CA LEU A 11 4.42 -36.63 -35.48
C LEU A 11 3.71 -36.06 -34.24
N GLY A 12 4.31 -35.05 -33.61
CA GLY A 12 3.72 -34.33 -32.49
C GLY A 12 2.82 -33.21 -32.99
N ALA A 13 1.51 -33.45 -32.98
CA ALA A 13 0.49 -32.46 -33.24
C ALA A 13 0.73 -31.19 -32.38
N ILE A 14 1.11 -30.10 -33.05
CA ILE A 14 1.15 -28.77 -32.44
C ILE A 14 -0.30 -28.33 -32.27
N LEU A 15 -0.84 -28.58 -31.08
CA LEU A 15 -1.99 -27.90 -30.53
C LEU A 15 -1.62 -26.42 -30.42
N PHE A 16 -2.01 -25.64 -31.42
CA PHE A 16 -2.03 -24.19 -31.33
C PHE A 16 -3.03 -23.80 -30.22
N PRO A 17 -2.64 -23.08 -29.17
CA PRO A 17 -3.61 -22.43 -28.31
C PRO A 17 -4.35 -21.40 -29.16
N ALA A 18 -5.62 -21.68 -29.44
CA ALA A 18 -6.54 -20.66 -29.92
C ALA A 18 -6.63 -19.59 -28.83
N PHE A 19 -5.91 -18.49 -29.02
CA PHE A 19 -6.15 -17.27 -28.27
C PHE A 19 -7.55 -16.81 -28.63
N THR A 20 -8.52 -17.15 -27.77
CA THR A 20 -9.82 -16.51 -27.76
C THR A 20 -9.57 -15.06 -27.38
N SER A 21 -9.64 -14.16 -28.36
CA SER A 21 -9.74 -12.74 -28.10
C SER A 21 -11.07 -12.51 -27.40
N ALA A 22 -11.04 -12.41 -26.07
CA ALA A 22 -12.17 -11.89 -25.32
C ALA A 22 -12.40 -10.45 -25.76
N GLU A 23 -13.37 -10.28 -26.65
CA GLU A 23 -13.90 -8.98 -27.05
C GLU A 23 -14.36 -8.27 -25.78
N SER A 24 -13.57 -7.29 -25.36
CA SER A 24 -13.85 -6.49 -24.17
C SER A 24 -15.07 -5.63 -24.50
N THR A 25 -16.23 -6.11 -24.07
CA THR A 25 -17.46 -5.33 -24.03
C THR A 25 -17.23 -4.17 -23.09
N THR A 26 -17.13 -2.96 -23.64
CA THR A 26 -17.02 -1.70 -22.92
C THR A 26 -18.37 -1.37 -22.27
N THR A 27 -18.73 -2.10 -21.23
CA THR A 27 -19.71 -1.64 -20.25
C THR A 27 -19.01 -0.63 -19.38
N SER A 28 -19.18 0.66 -19.68
CA SER A 28 -18.76 1.75 -18.80
C SER A 28 -19.39 1.55 -17.42
N PRO A 29 -18.62 1.23 -16.37
CA PRO A 29 -19.19 1.23 -15.04
C PRO A 29 -19.53 2.69 -14.69
N VAL A 30 -20.77 2.92 -14.28
CA VAL A 30 -21.17 4.14 -13.58
C VAL A 30 -20.32 4.22 -12.31
N ILE A 31 -19.23 4.99 -12.36
CA ILE A 31 -18.37 5.22 -11.21
C ILE A 31 -19.15 6.13 -10.26
N VAL A 32 -19.84 5.51 -9.31
CA VAL A 32 -20.26 6.20 -8.09
C VAL A 32 -18.97 6.40 -7.29
N THR A 33 -18.26 7.51 -7.54
CA THR A 33 -17.12 7.96 -6.73
C THR A 33 -17.63 8.39 -5.36
N THR A 34 -17.92 7.42 -4.49
CA THR A 34 -17.87 7.65 -3.05
C THR A 34 -16.39 7.81 -2.70
N SER A 35 -15.94 9.07 -2.61
CA SER A 35 -14.59 9.44 -2.17
C SER A 35 -14.35 8.93 -0.76
N THR A 36 -13.92 7.68 -0.65
CA THR A 36 -13.57 7.02 0.61
C THR A 36 -12.06 7.09 0.75
N ILE A 37 -11.61 7.71 1.84
CA ILE A 37 -10.19 7.81 2.16
C ILE A 37 -9.63 6.38 2.30
N PRO A 38 -8.55 6.03 1.59
CA PRO A 38 -8.01 4.68 1.62
C PRO A 38 -7.50 4.34 3.02
N THR A 39 -7.83 3.14 3.48
CA THR A 39 -7.38 2.60 4.77
C THR A 39 -5.88 2.32 4.75
N SER A 40 -5.24 2.29 5.93
CA SER A 40 -3.83 1.91 6.07
C SER A 40 -3.52 0.51 5.51
N ALA A 41 -4.50 -0.39 5.50
CA ALA A 41 -4.39 -1.71 4.89
C ALA A 41 -4.37 -1.63 3.36
N GLN A 42 -5.28 -0.87 2.74
CA GLN A 42 -5.31 -0.67 1.29
C GLN A 42 -4.03 -0.02 0.78
N ILE A 43 -3.53 0.99 1.49
CA ILE A 43 -2.28 1.67 1.14
C ILE A 43 -1.08 0.70 1.22
N PHE A 44 -1.00 -0.10 2.28
CA PHE A 44 0.06 -1.11 2.41
C PHE A 44 0.00 -2.15 1.28
N THR A 45 -1.19 -2.63 0.95
CA THR A 45 -1.39 -3.59 -0.16
C THR A 45 -0.95 -2.99 -1.49
N ALA A 46 -1.34 -1.76 -1.80
CA ALA A 46 -0.91 -1.07 -3.02
C ALA A 46 0.62 -0.91 -3.10
N CYS A 47 1.26 -0.56 -1.98
CA CYS A 47 2.72 -0.47 -1.91
C CYS A 47 3.41 -1.83 -2.18
N GLN A 48 2.88 -2.92 -1.62
CA GLN A 48 3.40 -4.27 -1.87
C GLN A 48 3.20 -4.71 -3.32
N GLN A 49 2.04 -4.43 -3.91
CA GLN A 49 1.76 -4.73 -5.31
C GLN A 49 2.74 -4.02 -6.25
N ALA A 50 2.96 -2.71 -6.04
CA ALA A 50 3.94 -1.95 -6.81
C ALA A 50 5.37 -2.51 -6.66
N SER A 51 5.75 -2.94 -5.44
CA SER A 51 7.05 -3.55 -5.20
C SER A 51 7.23 -4.88 -5.96
N ILE A 52 6.18 -5.70 -6.02
CA ILE A 52 6.16 -6.97 -6.79
C ILE A 52 6.26 -6.69 -8.28
N GLU A 53 5.48 -5.75 -8.80
CA GLU A 53 5.48 -5.36 -10.21
C GLU A 53 6.87 -4.85 -10.64
N ASN A 54 7.50 -3.99 -9.83
CA ASN A 54 8.86 -3.51 -10.08
C ASN A 54 9.88 -4.65 -10.11
N ARG A 55 9.79 -5.59 -9.16
CA ARG A 55 10.67 -6.76 -9.08
C ARG A 55 10.56 -7.62 -10.35
N ASP A 56 9.34 -7.97 -10.73
CA ASP A 56 9.10 -8.90 -11.84
C ASP A 56 9.43 -8.23 -13.19
N THR A 57 9.14 -6.94 -13.34
CA THR A 57 9.57 -6.13 -14.48
C THR A 57 11.10 -6.10 -14.61
N SER A 58 11.81 -5.90 -13.50
CA SER A 58 13.28 -5.89 -13.48
C SER A 58 13.88 -7.25 -13.84
N ILE A 59 13.34 -8.35 -13.31
CA ILE A 59 13.78 -9.72 -13.65
C ILE A 59 13.53 -10.04 -15.13
N SER A 60 12.36 -9.65 -15.65
CA SER A 60 11.99 -9.84 -17.07
C SER A 60 12.96 -9.09 -17.98
N SER A 61 13.23 -7.82 -17.68
CA SER A 61 14.20 -7.00 -18.41
C SER A 61 15.60 -7.62 -18.42
N ALA A 62 16.10 -8.05 -17.25
CA ALA A 62 17.40 -8.70 -17.14
C ALA A 62 17.49 -10.01 -17.95
N ARG A 63 16.39 -10.78 -18.02
CA ARG A 63 16.30 -11.99 -18.86
C ARG A 63 16.35 -11.65 -20.34
N ASN A 64 15.66 -10.61 -20.77
CA ASN A 64 15.70 -10.16 -22.16
C ASN A 64 17.12 -9.74 -22.55
N THR A 65 17.81 -8.95 -21.71
CA THR A 65 19.22 -8.58 -21.93
C THR A 65 20.13 -9.80 -22.06
N TYR A 66 19.98 -10.80 -21.17
CA TYR A 66 20.74 -12.04 -21.24
C TYR A 66 20.48 -12.79 -22.56
N ASN A 67 19.22 -12.95 -22.96
CA ASN A 67 18.84 -13.66 -24.17
C ASN A 67 19.41 -12.97 -25.42
N THR A 68 19.31 -11.63 -25.49
CA THR A 68 19.92 -10.84 -26.56
C THR A 68 21.43 -11.03 -26.61
N ALA A 69 22.12 -10.91 -25.47
CA ALA A 69 23.56 -11.13 -25.40
C ALA A 69 23.96 -12.53 -25.88
N MET A 70 23.13 -13.55 -25.58
CA MET A 70 23.38 -14.92 -26.04
C MET A 70 23.16 -15.13 -27.52
N ALA A 71 22.11 -14.54 -28.10
CA ALA A 71 21.89 -14.55 -29.53
C ALA A 71 23.06 -13.87 -30.29
N THR A 72 23.55 -12.75 -29.76
CA THR A 72 24.73 -12.04 -30.31
C THR A 72 25.98 -12.90 -30.23
N ALA A 73 26.27 -13.52 -29.07
CA ALA A 73 27.46 -14.36 -28.90
C ALA A 73 27.45 -15.60 -29.82
N LEU A 74 26.29 -16.22 -30.01
CA LEU A 74 26.14 -17.36 -30.94
C LEU A 74 26.34 -16.94 -32.40
N THR A 75 25.78 -15.80 -32.79
CA THR A 75 25.99 -15.25 -34.15
C THR A 75 27.46 -14.96 -34.40
N ALA A 76 28.13 -14.27 -33.47
CA ALA A 76 29.56 -13.96 -33.57
C ALA A 76 30.42 -15.23 -33.65
N ARG A 77 30.11 -16.26 -32.85
CA ARG A 77 30.80 -17.55 -32.90
C ARG A 77 30.63 -18.22 -34.26
N LYS A 78 29.39 -18.31 -34.76
CA LYS A 78 29.07 -18.91 -36.06
C LYS A 78 29.85 -18.23 -37.19
N ASP A 79 29.87 -16.90 -37.20
CA ASP A 79 30.57 -16.13 -38.23
C ASP A 79 32.09 -16.32 -38.13
N ALA A 80 32.65 -16.32 -36.91
CA ALA A 80 34.07 -16.58 -36.68
C ALA A 80 34.49 -18.01 -37.09
N GLU A 81 33.68 -19.03 -36.79
CA GLU A 81 33.93 -20.41 -37.21
C GLU A 81 33.83 -20.55 -38.74
N LYS A 82 32.86 -19.88 -39.39
CA LYS A 82 32.75 -19.85 -40.85
C LYS A 82 34.00 -19.24 -41.49
N SER A 83 34.49 -18.12 -40.95
CA SER A 83 35.74 -17.51 -41.41
C SER A 83 36.96 -18.39 -41.15
N ALA A 84 37.01 -19.09 -40.01
CA ALA A 84 38.11 -19.99 -39.67
C ALA A 84 38.20 -21.17 -40.65
N VAL A 85 37.07 -21.76 -41.04
CA VAL A 85 37.04 -22.90 -41.98
C VAL A 85 37.50 -22.51 -43.39
N ALA A 86 37.39 -21.23 -43.76
CA ALA A 86 37.90 -20.73 -45.05
C ALA A 86 39.44 -20.63 -45.10
N LEU A 87 40.15 -20.83 -43.98
CA LEU A 87 41.61 -20.83 -43.94
C LEU A 87 42.18 -22.11 -44.56
N THR A 88 43.20 -21.94 -45.39
CA THR A 88 43.91 -23.05 -46.05
C THR A 88 44.93 -23.73 -45.14
N ASP A 89 45.59 -22.96 -44.27
CA ASP A 89 46.54 -23.48 -43.29
C ASP A 89 45.81 -24.15 -42.11
N GLU A 90 46.13 -25.42 -41.85
CA GLU A 90 45.46 -26.22 -40.82
C GLU A 90 45.77 -25.73 -39.39
N VAL A 91 46.97 -25.21 -39.15
CA VAL A 91 47.36 -24.69 -37.83
C VAL A 91 46.61 -23.39 -37.54
N ALA A 92 46.50 -22.49 -38.52
CA ALA A 92 45.75 -21.26 -38.46
C ALA A 92 44.26 -21.52 -38.28
N LYS A 93 43.68 -22.48 -39.03
CA LYS A 93 42.29 -22.93 -38.90
C LYS A 93 41.98 -23.39 -37.48
N LYS A 94 42.78 -24.31 -36.94
CA LYS A 94 42.60 -24.83 -35.57
C LYS A 94 42.71 -23.72 -34.53
N THR A 95 43.67 -22.82 -34.69
CA THR A 95 43.85 -21.67 -33.80
C THR A 95 42.64 -20.73 -33.83
N ALA A 96 42.12 -20.42 -35.02
CA ALA A 96 40.96 -19.55 -35.19
C ALA A 96 39.68 -20.15 -34.59
N ILE A 97 39.44 -21.46 -34.76
CA ILE A 97 38.31 -22.16 -34.12
C ILE A 97 38.42 -22.13 -32.60
N ASN A 98 39.61 -22.39 -32.04
CA ASN A 98 39.84 -22.30 -30.60
C ASN A 98 39.58 -20.90 -30.07
N ASN A 99 40.04 -19.87 -30.78
CA ASN A 99 39.80 -18.47 -30.42
C ASN A 99 38.31 -18.13 -30.45
N ALA A 100 37.57 -18.56 -31.48
CA ALA A 100 36.12 -18.37 -31.55
C ALA A 100 35.40 -19.01 -30.35
N SER A 101 35.80 -20.22 -29.96
CA SER A 101 35.26 -20.93 -28.80
C SER A 101 35.57 -20.23 -27.47
N MET A 102 36.80 -19.75 -27.27
CA MET A 102 37.18 -19.00 -26.07
C MET A 102 36.41 -17.67 -25.95
N SER A 103 36.31 -16.91 -27.05
CA SER A 103 35.53 -15.67 -27.11
C SER A 103 34.07 -15.91 -26.77
N TYR A 104 33.47 -16.96 -27.30
CA TYR A 104 32.10 -17.35 -26.95
C TYR A 104 31.95 -17.66 -25.45
N LYS A 105 32.85 -18.48 -24.88
CA LYS A 105 32.82 -18.81 -23.44
C LYS A 105 32.93 -17.57 -22.56
N LEU A 106 33.78 -16.63 -22.93
CA LEU A 106 33.93 -15.36 -22.22
C LEU A 106 32.64 -14.51 -22.30
N ALA A 107 32.03 -14.43 -23.49
CA ALA A 107 30.76 -13.73 -23.68
C ALA A 107 29.61 -14.35 -22.86
N VAL A 108 29.50 -15.68 -22.85
CA VAL A 108 28.52 -16.42 -22.01
C VAL A 108 28.73 -16.11 -20.53
N LYS A 109 29.97 -16.20 -20.05
CA LYS A 109 30.30 -15.91 -18.64
C LYS A 109 29.89 -14.48 -18.29
N THR A 110 30.26 -13.52 -19.13
CA THR A 110 29.93 -12.10 -18.92
C THR A 110 28.41 -11.87 -18.87
N ALA A 111 27.65 -12.45 -19.81
CA ALA A 111 26.19 -12.36 -19.81
C ALA A 111 25.57 -12.98 -18.55
N GLN A 112 26.10 -14.11 -18.09
CA GLN A 112 25.64 -14.79 -16.88
C GLN A 112 25.95 -13.98 -15.62
N ASP A 113 27.14 -13.35 -15.54
CA ASP A 113 27.53 -12.49 -14.43
C ASP A 113 26.60 -11.27 -14.35
N ILE A 114 26.28 -10.65 -15.49
CA ILE A 114 25.32 -9.53 -15.58
C ILE A 114 23.93 -9.97 -15.09
N LEU A 115 23.41 -11.11 -15.57
CA LEU A 115 22.11 -11.63 -15.13
C LEU A 115 22.10 -11.92 -13.62
N THR A 116 23.18 -12.48 -13.10
CA THR A 116 23.31 -12.81 -11.68
C THR A 116 23.35 -11.55 -10.82
N LYS A 117 24.13 -10.55 -11.24
CA LYS A 117 24.19 -9.24 -10.58
C LYS A 117 22.83 -8.56 -10.58
N ALA A 118 22.17 -8.48 -11.73
CA ALA A 118 20.85 -7.87 -11.86
C ALA A 118 19.84 -8.53 -10.90
N ARG A 119 19.79 -9.87 -10.82
CA ARG A 119 18.91 -10.58 -9.88
C ARG A 119 19.18 -10.23 -8.41
N LYS A 120 20.46 -10.13 -8.02
CA LYS A 120 20.83 -9.75 -6.66
C LYS A 120 20.37 -8.33 -6.34
N GLU A 121 20.60 -7.39 -7.26
CA GLU A 121 20.17 -6.00 -7.10
C GLU A 121 18.65 -5.88 -7.03
N THR A 122 17.91 -6.59 -7.89
CA THR A 122 16.45 -6.64 -7.84
C THR A 122 15.94 -7.18 -6.51
N LEU A 123 16.58 -8.21 -5.95
CA LEU A 123 16.21 -8.75 -4.64
C LEU A 123 16.46 -7.75 -3.50
N VAL A 124 17.63 -7.13 -3.48
CA VAL A 124 17.98 -6.09 -2.49
C VAL A 124 16.99 -4.92 -2.55
N ASN A 125 16.64 -4.46 -3.75
CA ASN A 125 15.66 -3.40 -3.92
C ASN A 125 14.27 -3.82 -3.46
N PHE A 126 13.84 -5.04 -3.80
CA PHE A 126 12.57 -5.58 -3.32
C PHE A 126 12.50 -5.66 -1.78
N GLU A 127 13.56 -6.13 -1.12
CA GLU A 127 13.62 -6.15 0.34
C GLU A 127 13.55 -4.76 0.96
N LYS A 128 14.24 -3.79 0.35
CA LYS A 128 14.18 -2.38 0.73
C LYS A 128 12.78 -1.82 0.58
N ASP A 129 12.14 -2.02 -0.57
CA ASP A 129 10.80 -1.51 -0.87
C ASP A 129 9.75 -2.11 0.06
N THR A 130 9.78 -3.43 0.26
CA THR A 130 8.85 -4.10 1.18
C THR A 130 9.04 -3.66 2.64
N THR A 131 10.27 -3.32 3.04
CA THR A 131 10.56 -2.74 4.35
C THR A 131 10.04 -1.31 4.45
N GLY A 132 10.21 -0.51 3.41
CA GLY A 132 9.62 0.82 3.27
C GLY A 132 8.09 0.78 3.41
N CYS A 133 7.41 -0.15 2.72
CA CYS A 133 5.98 -0.35 2.85
C CYS A 133 5.55 -0.66 4.29
N ARG A 134 6.31 -1.50 5.01
CA ARG A 134 6.03 -1.81 6.42
C ARG A 134 6.18 -0.59 7.31
N GLN A 135 7.19 0.24 7.08
CA GLN A 135 7.40 1.46 7.85
C GLN A 135 6.27 2.46 7.60
N TYR A 136 5.93 2.70 6.34
CA TYR A 136 4.84 3.59 5.96
C TYR A 136 3.49 3.19 6.59
N LYS A 137 3.20 1.88 6.66
CA LYS A 137 2.01 1.37 7.37
C LYS A 137 2.02 1.73 8.85
N LYS A 138 3.17 1.68 9.53
CA LYS A 138 3.29 2.06 10.95
C LYS A 138 3.06 3.56 11.12
N ASP A 139 3.63 4.37 10.24
CA ASP A 139 3.53 5.83 10.29
C ASP A 139 2.08 6.28 10.06
N ILE A 140 1.37 5.71 9.08
CA ILE A 140 -0.06 5.98 8.86
C ILE A 140 -0.88 5.59 10.09
N LYS A 141 -0.64 4.41 10.67
CA LYS A 141 -1.37 3.98 11.88
C LYS A 141 -1.14 4.94 13.04
N LYS A 142 0.08 5.44 13.21
CA LYS A 142 0.40 6.41 14.26
C LYS A 142 -0.41 7.70 14.07
N VAL A 143 -0.43 8.24 12.84
CA VAL A 143 -1.21 9.43 12.49
C VAL A 143 -2.72 9.19 12.70
N GLU A 144 -3.24 8.01 12.34
CA GLU A 144 -4.65 7.67 12.53
C GLU A 144 -5.03 7.62 14.03
N VAL A 145 -4.14 7.08 14.87
CA VAL A 145 -4.33 7.05 16.33
C VAL A 145 -4.26 8.46 16.92
N GLU A 146 -3.29 9.27 16.51
CA GLU A 146 -3.16 10.66 16.96
C GLU A 146 -4.40 11.48 16.59
N LYS A 147 -4.91 11.33 15.36
CA LYS A 147 -6.16 11.98 14.92
C LYS A 147 -7.35 11.57 15.79
N LYS A 148 -7.51 10.27 16.07
CA LYS A 148 -8.58 9.75 16.95
C LYS A 148 -8.47 10.27 18.39
N ILE A 149 -7.25 10.51 18.89
CA ILE A 149 -7.03 11.07 20.23
C ILE A 149 -7.43 12.55 20.26
N VAL A 150 -7.06 13.33 19.25
CA VAL A 150 -7.43 14.75 19.14
C VAL A 150 -8.94 14.90 19.07
N GLU A 151 -9.60 14.14 18.20
CA GLU A 151 -11.05 14.15 18.04
C GLU A 151 -11.77 13.78 19.34
N LYS A 152 -11.31 12.75 20.07
CA LYS A 152 -11.86 12.41 21.39
C LYS A 152 -11.66 13.50 22.44
N LYS A 153 -10.54 14.22 22.41
CA LYS A 153 -10.28 15.33 23.34
C LYS A 153 -11.19 16.52 23.06
N GLU A 154 -11.42 16.84 21.79
CA GLU A 154 -12.36 17.89 21.37
C GLU A 154 -13.78 17.57 21.84
N ILE A 155 -14.26 16.35 21.56
CA ILE A 155 -15.60 15.89 22.00
C ILE A 155 -15.73 15.94 23.54
N ASN A 156 -14.70 15.50 24.28
CA ASN A 156 -14.75 15.55 25.74
C ASN A 156 -14.73 16.97 26.30
N ASN A 157 -14.00 17.90 25.67
CA ASN A 157 -14.01 19.30 26.06
C ASN A 157 -15.36 19.96 25.80
N GLU A 158 -15.98 19.67 24.65
CA GLU A 158 -17.31 20.15 24.31
C GLU A 158 -18.35 19.68 25.33
N LYS A 159 -18.40 18.38 25.62
CA LYS A 159 -19.28 17.83 26.68
C LYS A 159 -19.03 18.43 28.06
N LYS A 160 -17.77 18.68 28.42
CA LYS A 160 -17.42 19.32 29.70
C LYS A 160 -17.92 20.76 29.77
N ASN A 161 -17.90 21.49 28.65
CA ASN A 161 -18.41 22.85 28.58
C ASN A 161 -19.95 22.88 28.66
N GLU A 162 -20.63 21.95 27.99
CA GLU A 162 -22.09 21.79 28.10
C GLU A 162 -22.53 21.50 29.55
N ILE A 163 -21.86 20.56 30.23
CA ILE A 163 -22.17 20.23 31.64
C ILE A 163 -21.97 21.45 32.55
N LYS A 164 -20.91 22.24 32.31
CA LYS A 164 -20.67 23.47 33.09
C LYS A 164 -21.74 24.53 32.86
N ALA A 165 -22.23 24.67 31.63
CA ALA A 165 -23.30 25.59 31.29
C ALA A 165 -24.60 25.20 32.03
N LEU A 166 -24.97 23.91 31.98
CA LEU A 166 -26.14 23.39 32.70
C LEU A 166 -26.04 23.59 34.22
N GLN A 167 -24.86 23.38 34.82
CA GLN A 167 -24.66 23.62 36.26
C GLN A 167 -24.71 25.09 36.64
N ALA A 168 -24.30 26.00 35.74
CA ALA A 168 -24.41 27.44 35.97
C ALA A 168 -25.89 27.88 35.95
N GLU A 169 -26.67 27.37 34.99
CA GLU A 169 -28.11 27.62 34.91
C GLU A 169 -28.84 27.08 36.15
N GLU A 170 -28.48 25.87 36.60
CA GLU A 170 -29.06 25.28 37.81
C GLU A 170 -28.76 26.13 39.06
N LYS A 171 -27.53 26.63 39.21
CA LYS A 171 -27.16 27.53 40.32
C LYS A 171 -27.96 28.82 40.31
N VAL A 172 -28.13 29.45 39.16
CA VAL A 172 -28.94 30.67 39.02
C VAL A 172 -30.41 30.38 39.38
N ALA A 173 -30.96 29.25 38.93
CA ALA A 173 -32.33 28.85 39.27
C ALA A 173 -32.50 28.57 40.77
N VAL A 174 -31.51 27.96 41.43
CA VAL A 174 -31.52 27.73 42.88
C VAL A 174 -31.44 29.05 43.65
N GLU A 175 -30.61 29.99 43.22
CA GLU A 175 -30.52 31.32 43.83
C GLU A 175 -31.83 32.11 43.67
N ALA A 176 -32.45 32.07 42.49
CA ALA A 176 -33.75 32.70 42.24
C ALA A 176 -34.84 32.12 43.18
N LYS A 177 -34.92 30.79 43.30
CA LYS A 177 -35.85 30.14 44.24
C LYS A 177 -35.59 30.52 45.70
N LYS A 178 -34.32 30.68 46.09
CA LYS A 178 -33.97 31.10 47.45
C LYS A 178 -34.44 32.53 47.75
N VAL A 179 -34.39 33.42 46.76
CA VAL A 179 -34.91 34.79 46.87
C VAL A 179 -36.45 34.76 46.99
N GLU A 180 -37.14 33.98 46.15
CA GLU A 180 -38.61 33.82 46.24
C GLU A 180 -39.06 33.25 47.59
N ILE A 181 -38.36 32.25 48.12
CA ILE A 181 -38.67 31.69 49.45
C ILE A 181 -38.49 32.76 50.53
N LYS A 182 -37.48 33.63 50.40
CA LYS A 182 -37.23 34.70 51.36
C LYS A 182 -38.34 35.75 51.33
N THR A 183 -38.79 36.19 50.15
CA THR A 183 -39.89 37.16 50.00
C THR A 183 -41.22 36.58 50.46
N LEU A 184 -41.49 35.29 50.18
CA LEU A 184 -42.65 34.57 50.73
C LEU A 184 -42.64 34.55 52.26
N ARG A 185 -41.47 34.30 52.87
CA ARG A 185 -41.34 34.28 54.34
C ARG A 185 -41.57 35.65 54.96
N GLU A 186 -41.08 36.71 54.32
CA GLU A 186 -41.28 38.10 54.77
C GLU A 186 -42.76 38.50 54.66
N SER A 187 -43.41 38.25 53.52
CA SER A 187 -44.85 38.54 53.35
C SER A 187 -45.74 37.71 54.28
N PHE A 188 -45.37 36.46 54.58
CA PHE A 188 -46.08 35.65 55.58
C PHE A 188 -45.92 36.23 56.99
N LYS A 189 -44.72 36.71 57.35
CA LYS A 189 -44.46 37.35 58.64
C LYS A 189 -45.27 38.65 58.81
N GLU A 190 -45.37 39.45 57.75
CA GLU A 190 -46.22 40.66 57.74
C GLU A 190 -47.70 40.31 57.93
N LYS A 191 -48.22 39.32 57.20
CA LYS A 191 -49.61 38.86 57.35
C LYS A 191 -49.89 38.32 58.75
N MET A 192 -48.96 37.58 59.35
CA MET A 192 -49.08 37.08 60.73
C MET A 192 -49.05 38.22 61.76
N ASN A 193 -48.22 39.24 61.56
CA ASN A 193 -48.22 40.42 62.42
C ASN A 193 -49.52 41.23 62.28
N ALA A 194 -50.04 41.39 61.07
CA ALA A 194 -51.34 42.01 60.82
C ALA A 194 -52.47 41.22 61.51
N LEU A 195 -52.48 39.89 61.39
CA LEU A 195 -53.44 39.03 62.10
C LEU A 195 -53.33 39.20 63.62
N ARG A 196 -52.10 39.19 64.16
CA ARG A 196 -51.85 39.37 65.60
C ARG A 196 -52.40 40.72 66.09
N SER A 197 -52.21 41.80 65.32
CA SER A 197 -52.77 43.11 65.64
C SER A 197 -54.31 43.13 65.58
N PHE A 198 -54.92 42.30 64.74
CA PHE A 198 -56.37 42.16 64.62
C PHE A 198 -56.98 41.41 65.81
N PHE A 199 -56.30 40.36 66.31
CA PHE A 199 -56.75 39.61 67.48
C PHE A 199 -56.41 40.31 68.81
N SER A 200 -55.35 41.12 68.88
CA SER A 200 -55.05 41.95 70.06
C SER A 200 -56.04 43.10 70.26
N ARG A 201 -56.81 43.49 69.23
CA ARG A 201 -57.84 44.54 69.32
C ARG A 201 -59.19 44.05 69.85
N LYS A 202 -59.33 42.75 70.16
CA LYS A 202 -60.59 42.16 70.65
C LYS A 202 -60.57 41.83 72.15
N SER A 203 -59.58 42.32 72.90
CA SER A 203 -59.46 42.10 74.34
C SER A 203 -59.94 43.27 75.21
N ASP A 204 -60.42 44.37 74.60
CA ASP A 204 -61.03 45.51 75.29
C ASP A 204 -62.47 45.70 74.79
N ASN A 205 -63.37 44.81 75.22
CA ASN A 205 -64.81 45.04 75.38
C ASN A 205 -65.45 43.85 76.10
#